data_AF-A0A964WYQ7-F1
#
_entry.id   AF-A0A964WYQ7-F1
#
_cell.length_a   1.000
_cell.length_b   1.000
_cell.length_c   1.000
_cell.angle_alpha   90.00
_cell.angle_beta   90.00
_cell.angle_gamma   90.00
#
_symmetry.space_group_name_H-M   'P 1'
#
loop_
_entity.id
_entity.type
_entity.pdbx_description
1 polymer ?
#
loop_
_entity_poly.entity_id
_entity_poly.type
_entity_poly.pdbx_seq_one_letter_code
_entity_poly.pdbx_strand_id
1 'polypeptide(L)'
;MKNFLIVVMLNIATYSFAQYGVTSYGTNASISGNFNSFFGEAAGGPYSSNSSFVGYYAGDRDTGGGSTFIGAYSGTYNRYGQYNTFLGSRSGYNNDFGGYNLFLGSYSGHNNVSGNNNVFIGYKSGYSETSSNKLYIENSDSTIPLIYGKFDTDQIGLNTINIPLGYTLAVKDKIITEELRVRTYANWPDHVFENDYKLPDLTEVEKHIQTNGHLKDIPSAKNVRDNGFLIGDMNSRLLKKIEELTLYTIAQQKALDEQKQKNKELEHRLLLLEALVQSKNKKK
;
A
#
# COMPACT_ATOMS: atom_id res chain seq x y z
N MET A 1 92.09 10.86 -14.92
CA MET A 1 91.55 9.48 -14.73
C MET A 1 90.95 9.38 -13.34
N LYS A 2 89.73 8.83 -13.25
CA LYS A 2 88.99 8.37 -12.06
C LYS A 2 88.15 9.41 -11.28
N ASN A 3 86.94 9.58 -11.82
CA ASN A 3 85.64 9.37 -11.17
C ASN A 3 85.32 10.14 -9.89
N PHE A 4 84.77 11.33 -10.07
CA PHE A 4 83.81 11.93 -9.13
C PHE A 4 82.49 12.13 -9.87
N LEU A 5 81.67 11.08 -9.90
CA LEU A 5 80.26 11.18 -10.28
C LEU A 5 79.46 10.49 -9.19
N ILE A 6 79.21 11.22 -8.10
CA ILE A 6 78.17 10.87 -7.14
C ILE A 6 76.86 11.10 -7.89
N VAL A 7 76.35 10.04 -8.49
CA VAL A 7 74.98 9.95 -8.96
C VAL A 7 74.12 9.97 -7.70
N VAL A 8 73.69 11.17 -7.30
CA VAL A 8 72.54 11.34 -6.42
C VAL A 8 71.34 10.85 -7.22
N MET A 9 71.11 9.55 -7.21
CA MET A 9 69.79 8.98 -7.50
C MET A 9 68.90 9.48 -6.36
N LEU A 10 68.34 10.66 -6.56
CA LEU A 10 67.19 11.13 -5.81
C LEU A 10 66.13 10.06 -6.03
N ASN A 11 65.91 9.22 -5.02
CA ASN A 11 64.74 8.37 -4.89
C ASN A 11 63.53 9.30 -4.78
N ILE A 12 63.13 9.90 -5.91
CA ILE A 12 61.73 10.18 -6.11
C ILE A 12 61.16 8.79 -6.34
N ALA A 13 60.69 8.18 -5.26
CA ALA A 13 59.68 7.15 -5.38
C ALA A 13 58.55 7.80 -6.18
N THR A 14 58.57 7.59 -7.49
CA THR A 14 57.35 7.60 -8.27
C THR A 14 56.54 6.47 -7.66
N TYR A 15 55.71 6.80 -6.66
CA TYR A 15 54.49 6.06 -6.45
C TYR A 15 53.82 6.06 -7.82
N SER A 16 53.94 4.95 -8.55
CA SER A 16 53.10 4.75 -9.71
C SER A 16 51.68 4.78 -9.16
N PHE A 17 50.95 5.84 -9.46
CA PHE A 17 49.50 5.88 -9.33
C PHE A 17 48.89 4.95 -10.39
N ALA A 18 49.26 3.66 -10.34
CA ALA A 18 48.55 2.64 -11.09
C ALA A 18 47.16 2.54 -10.45
N GLN A 19 46.24 3.38 -10.92
CA GLN A 19 44.82 3.31 -10.61
C GLN A 19 44.37 1.88 -10.90
N TYR A 20 43.93 1.18 -9.85
CA TYR A 20 43.52 -0.21 -9.98
C TYR A 20 42.16 -0.24 -10.68
N GLY A 21 42.16 -0.60 -11.96
CA GLY A 21 40.95 -0.98 -12.70
C GLY A 21 40.00 0.16 -13.08
N VAL A 22 40.50 1.37 -13.35
CA VAL A 22 39.67 2.45 -13.93
C VAL A 22 39.70 2.36 -15.47
N THR A 23 38.51 2.22 -16.08
CA THR A 23 38.32 2.38 -17.53
C THR A 23 37.70 3.74 -17.78
N SER A 24 38.33 4.60 -18.58
CA SER A 24 37.84 5.96 -18.84
C SER A 24 37.92 6.31 -20.33
N TYR A 25 36.83 6.83 -20.90
CA TYR A 25 36.75 7.22 -22.31
C TYR A 25 35.89 8.48 -22.49
N GLY A 26 36.48 9.57 -22.97
CA GLY A 26 35.82 10.86 -23.19
C GLY A 26 36.69 12.03 -22.76
N THR A 27 36.42 13.23 -23.27
CA THR A 27 37.18 14.44 -22.90
C THR A 27 36.95 14.79 -21.43
N ASN A 28 38.01 14.99 -20.65
CA ASN A 28 37.94 15.26 -19.21
C ASN A 28 37.18 14.20 -18.38
N ALA A 29 36.99 12.99 -18.90
CA ALA A 29 36.48 11.90 -18.09
C ALA A 29 37.45 11.65 -16.93
N SER A 30 36.90 11.45 -15.74
CA SER A 30 37.69 11.20 -14.54
C SER A 30 38.57 9.97 -14.73
N ILE A 31 39.74 9.99 -14.11
CA ILE A 31 40.63 8.83 -14.02
C ILE A 31 40.83 8.42 -12.56
N SER A 32 40.37 9.22 -11.60
CA SER A 32 40.60 8.99 -10.18
C SER A 32 39.69 7.92 -9.57
N GLY A 33 40.10 7.43 -8.39
CA GLY A 33 39.41 6.36 -7.70
C GLY A 33 39.87 4.96 -8.10
N ASN A 34 39.15 3.95 -7.63
CA ASN A 34 39.46 2.54 -7.90
C ASN A 34 38.24 1.81 -8.48
N PHE A 35 38.48 0.89 -9.42
CA PHE A 35 37.47 0.00 -10.00
C PHE A 35 36.27 0.72 -10.65
N ASN A 36 36.55 1.79 -11.41
CA ASN A 36 35.52 2.59 -12.05
C ASN A 36 35.42 2.36 -13.57
N SER A 37 34.27 2.63 -14.16
CA SER A 37 34.05 2.65 -15.62
C SER A 37 33.35 3.93 -16.03
N PHE A 38 34.02 4.82 -16.75
CA PHE A 38 33.53 6.15 -17.12
C PHE A 38 33.53 6.35 -18.64
N PHE A 39 32.38 6.69 -19.22
CA PHE A 39 32.21 6.91 -20.65
C PHE A 39 31.44 8.22 -20.93
N GLY A 40 32.10 9.24 -21.45
CA GLY A 40 31.49 10.54 -21.78
C GLY A 40 32.36 11.73 -21.39
N GLU A 41 32.06 12.91 -21.94
CA GLU A 41 32.74 14.14 -21.54
C GLU A 41 32.45 14.46 -20.07
N ALA A 42 33.50 14.73 -19.28
CA ALA A 42 33.41 15.01 -17.84
C ALA A 42 32.65 13.93 -17.04
N ALA A 43 32.67 12.68 -17.48
CA ALA A 43 32.08 11.58 -16.74
C ALA A 43 32.95 11.19 -15.55
N GLY A 44 32.35 11.03 -14.37
CA GLY A 44 32.97 10.60 -13.12
C GLY A 44 33.61 11.70 -12.29
N GLY A 45 33.65 11.45 -10.98
CA GLY A 45 34.13 12.40 -9.99
C GLY A 45 35.52 12.07 -9.43
N PRO A 46 36.09 12.98 -8.62
CA PRO A 46 37.48 12.92 -8.17
C PRO A 46 37.79 11.79 -7.16
N TYR A 47 36.77 11.20 -6.50
CA TYR A 47 36.98 10.23 -5.41
C TYR A 47 36.05 9.02 -5.42
N SER A 48 35.25 8.86 -6.47
CA SER A 48 34.35 7.71 -6.60
C SER A 48 35.12 6.39 -6.67
N SER A 49 34.58 5.29 -6.16
CA SER A 49 35.15 3.95 -6.33
C SER A 49 34.05 2.93 -6.56
N ASN A 50 34.31 1.88 -7.34
CA ASN A 50 33.35 0.84 -7.72
C ASN A 50 32.12 1.39 -8.47
N SER A 51 32.30 2.40 -9.32
CA SER A 51 31.19 3.12 -9.99
C SER A 51 31.22 2.98 -11.51
N SER A 52 30.05 3.01 -12.16
CA SER A 52 29.90 2.91 -13.61
C SER A 52 29.06 4.07 -14.15
N PHE A 53 29.68 5.00 -14.87
CA PHE A 53 29.03 6.21 -15.37
C PHE A 53 29.12 6.33 -16.90
N VAL A 54 27.98 6.63 -17.53
CA VAL A 54 27.86 6.79 -18.98
C VAL A 54 27.03 8.04 -19.30
N GLY A 55 27.64 9.03 -19.94
CA GLY A 55 26.98 10.24 -20.42
C GLY A 55 27.79 11.52 -20.17
N TYR A 56 27.41 12.57 -20.89
CA TYR A 56 27.93 13.93 -20.70
C TYR A 56 27.69 14.37 -19.24
N TYR A 57 28.74 14.66 -18.47
CA TYR A 57 28.69 15.10 -17.06
C TYR A 57 28.01 14.11 -16.09
N ALA A 58 27.94 12.82 -16.45
CA ALA A 58 27.43 11.79 -15.56
C ALA A 58 28.39 11.61 -14.37
N GLY A 59 27.94 11.90 -13.14
CA GLY A 59 28.75 11.76 -11.93
C GLY A 59 29.94 12.73 -11.77
N ASP A 60 29.98 13.88 -12.46
CA ASP A 60 31.11 14.85 -12.42
C ASP A 60 31.58 15.23 -11.00
N ARG A 61 30.63 15.43 -10.06
CA ARG A 61 30.92 15.76 -8.65
C ARG A 61 30.64 14.60 -7.71
N ASP A 62 30.64 13.38 -8.23
CA ASP A 62 30.45 12.18 -7.41
C ASP A 62 31.64 11.94 -6.48
N THR A 63 31.38 11.84 -5.18
CA THR A 63 32.36 11.33 -4.21
C THR A 63 31.83 10.14 -3.40
N GLY A 64 30.60 9.68 -3.70
CA GLY A 64 29.97 8.52 -3.08
C GLY A 64 30.04 7.28 -3.99
N GLY A 65 30.98 6.38 -3.70
CA GLY A 65 31.22 5.18 -4.51
C GLY A 65 30.06 4.18 -4.59
N GLY A 66 30.21 3.20 -5.47
CA GLY A 66 29.27 2.09 -5.66
C GLY A 66 28.06 2.41 -6.53
N SER A 67 28.10 3.48 -7.31
CA SER A 67 26.93 4.01 -8.03
C SER A 67 26.96 3.69 -9.54
N THR A 68 25.79 3.59 -10.16
CA THR A 68 25.63 3.41 -11.62
C THR A 68 24.79 4.54 -12.20
N PHE A 69 25.39 5.38 -13.05
CA PHE A 69 24.73 6.54 -13.66
C PHE A 69 24.77 6.46 -15.18
N ILE A 70 23.61 6.53 -15.82
CA ILE A 70 23.51 6.47 -17.28
C ILE A 70 22.56 7.59 -17.73
N GLY A 71 23.08 8.51 -18.54
CA GLY A 71 22.35 9.67 -19.06
C GLY A 71 23.12 10.98 -18.87
N ALA A 72 22.85 11.96 -19.74
CA ALA A 72 23.47 13.28 -19.63
C ALA A 72 23.10 13.93 -18.29
N TYR A 73 24.10 14.40 -17.56
CA TYR A 73 23.99 15.01 -16.24
C TYR A 73 23.35 14.11 -15.16
N SER A 74 23.35 12.79 -15.35
CA SER A 74 22.87 11.86 -14.32
C SER A 74 23.82 11.90 -13.12
N GLY A 75 23.28 12.14 -11.92
CA GLY A 75 24.07 12.18 -10.69
C GLY A 75 25.18 13.24 -10.65
N THR A 76 25.09 14.33 -11.42
CA THR A 76 26.16 15.34 -11.52
C THR A 76 26.62 15.86 -10.15
N TYR A 77 25.70 16.15 -9.22
CA TYR A 77 26.01 16.57 -7.85
C TYR A 77 25.77 15.46 -6.81
N ASN A 78 26.16 14.22 -7.10
CA ASN A 78 26.10 13.12 -6.14
C ASN A 78 27.25 13.15 -5.11
N ARG A 79 27.38 14.22 -4.31
CA ARG A 79 28.59 14.47 -3.52
C ARG A 79 28.90 13.33 -2.55
N TYR A 80 28.00 12.95 -1.65
CA TYR A 80 28.26 11.95 -0.61
C TYR A 80 27.35 10.72 -0.70
N GLY A 81 26.38 10.72 -1.62
CA GLY A 81 25.42 9.63 -1.79
C GLY A 81 26.07 8.35 -2.33
N GLN A 82 25.90 7.22 -1.66
CA GLN A 82 26.52 5.95 -2.08
C GLN A 82 25.47 4.98 -2.62
N TYR A 83 25.91 4.04 -3.45
CA TYR A 83 25.07 2.91 -3.91
C TYR A 83 23.78 3.35 -4.63
N ASN A 84 23.89 4.38 -5.46
CA ASN A 84 22.77 4.91 -6.23
C ASN A 84 22.73 4.34 -7.65
N THR A 85 21.54 4.14 -8.21
CA THR A 85 21.35 3.75 -9.62
C THR A 85 20.47 4.77 -10.31
N PHE A 86 21.04 5.59 -11.19
CA PHE A 86 20.35 6.67 -11.89
C PHE A 86 20.38 6.45 -13.41
N LEU A 87 19.24 6.17 -14.03
CA LEU A 87 19.10 5.93 -15.47
C LEU A 87 18.15 6.97 -16.07
N GLY A 88 18.70 7.97 -16.75
CA GLY A 88 17.95 9.07 -17.37
C GLY A 88 18.74 10.37 -17.47
N SER A 89 18.34 11.28 -18.36
CA SER A 89 18.94 12.62 -18.41
C SER A 89 18.55 13.39 -17.14
N ARG A 90 19.55 13.92 -16.42
CA ARG A 90 19.39 14.66 -15.15
C ARG A 90 18.65 13.88 -14.05
N SER A 91 18.65 12.55 -14.06
CA SER A 91 18.18 11.79 -12.91
C SER A 91 19.15 11.95 -11.74
N GLY A 92 18.61 12.18 -10.54
CA GLY A 92 19.43 12.42 -9.34
C GLY A 92 20.42 13.59 -9.45
N TYR A 93 20.12 14.61 -10.27
CA TYR A 93 21.06 15.70 -10.58
C TYR A 93 21.61 16.39 -9.32
N ASN A 94 20.75 16.71 -8.34
CA ASN A 94 21.10 17.35 -7.08
C ASN A 94 21.02 16.38 -5.88
N ASN A 95 21.77 15.28 -5.91
CA ASN A 95 21.75 14.24 -4.87
C ASN A 95 22.92 14.33 -3.89
N ASP A 96 22.94 15.36 -3.04
CA ASP A 96 24.11 15.68 -2.21
C ASP A 96 24.50 14.59 -1.20
N PHE A 97 23.53 13.97 -0.52
CA PHE A 97 23.78 13.01 0.57
C PHE A 97 23.00 11.70 0.44
N GLY A 98 21.99 11.64 -0.43
CA GLY A 98 21.09 10.49 -0.52
C GLY A 98 21.79 9.22 -1.03
N GLY A 99 21.78 8.14 -0.26
CA GLY A 99 22.27 6.83 -0.68
C GLY A 99 21.15 5.82 -0.96
N TYR A 100 21.51 4.72 -1.60
CA TYR A 100 20.64 3.57 -1.84
C TYR A 100 19.37 3.91 -2.64
N ASN A 101 19.45 4.88 -3.56
CA ASN A 101 18.34 5.31 -4.38
C ASN A 101 18.36 4.67 -5.78
N LEU A 102 17.18 4.36 -6.32
CA LEU A 102 16.97 3.96 -7.71
C LEU A 102 16.10 5.00 -8.42
N PHE A 103 16.69 5.75 -9.37
CA PHE A 103 15.97 6.74 -10.18
C PHE A 103 16.01 6.35 -11.65
N LEU A 104 14.86 5.99 -12.20
CA LEU A 104 14.70 5.50 -13.57
C LEU A 104 13.76 6.44 -14.34
N GLY A 105 14.28 7.28 -15.22
CA GLY A 105 13.53 8.25 -16.00
C GLY A 105 14.26 9.58 -16.13
N SER A 106 13.97 10.37 -17.16
CA SER A 106 14.55 11.72 -17.25
C SER A 106 13.99 12.61 -16.13
N TYR A 107 14.86 13.32 -15.43
CA TYR A 107 14.55 14.17 -14.27
C TYR A 107 13.94 13.43 -13.05
N SER A 108 13.99 12.10 -12.97
CA SER A 108 13.55 11.39 -11.77
C SER A 108 14.47 11.71 -10.59
N GLY A 109 13.89 12.02 -9.43
CA GLY A 109 14.64 12.40 -8.22
C GLY A 109 15.57 13.61 -8.39
N HIS A 110 15.30 14.50 -9.34
CA HIS A 110 16.21 15.60 -9.72
C HIS A 110 16.71 16.44 -8.54
N ASN A 111 15.83 16.74 -7.57
CA ASN A 111 16.14 17.56 -6.40
C ASN A 111 16.22 16.76 -5.09
N ASN A 112 16.54 15.46 -5.12
CA ASN A 112 16.66 14.66 -3.91
C ASN A 112 17.93 15.00 -3.12
N VAL A 113 17.90 16.01 -2.25
CA VAL A 113 19.12 16.47 -1.54
C VAL A 113 19.70 15.41 -0.61
N SER A 114 18.87 14.78 0.23
CA SER A 114 19.33 13.88 1.31
C SER A 114 18.49 12.61 1.49
N GLY A 115 17.45 12.39 0.68
CA GLY A 115 16.58 11.23 0.81
C GLY A 115 17.32 9.93 0.48
N ASN A 116 17.13 8.91 1.31
CA ASN A 116 17.74 7.59 1.13
C ASN A 116 16.68 6.54 0.83
N ASN A 117 17.08 5.41 0.24
CA ASN A 117 16.21 4.25 0.02
C ASN A 117 14.95 4.58 -0.80
N ASN A 118 15.06 5.50 -1.76
CA ASN A 118 13.97 5.89 -2.62
C ASN A 118 14.00 5.13 -3.95
N VAL A 119 12.82 4.82 -4.49
CA VAL A 119 12.65 4.23 -5.82
C VAL A 119 11.71 5.11 -6.63
N PHE A 120 12.23 5.82 -7.62
CA PHE A 120 11.45 6.70 -8.50
C PHE A 120 11.53 6.21 -9.95
N ILE A 121 10.38 5.92 -10.55
CA ILE A 121 10.27 5.31 -11.88
C ILE A 121 9.31 6.16 -12.75
N GLY A 122 9.86 6.70 -13.84
CA GLY A 122 9.21 7.46 -14.91
C GLY A 122 9.64 8.94 -14.98
N TYR A 123 9.22 9.65 -16.04
CA TYR A 123 9.61 11.05 -16.30
C TYR A 123 9.21 11.95 -15.12
N LYS A 124 10.17 12.68 -14.55
CA LYS A 124 9.97 13.58 -13.39
C LYS A 124 9.37 12.93 -12.13
N SER A 125 9.37 11.60 -12.03
CA SER A 125 8.95 10.91 -10.81
C SER A 125 9.80 11.37 -9.60
N GLY A 126 9.13 11.77 -8.52
CA GLY A 126 9.79 12.27 -7.32
C GLY A 126 10.68 13.52 -7.54
N TYR A 127 10.39 14.34 -8.56
CA TYR A 127 11.24 15.48 -8.98
C TYR A 127 11.74 16.36 -7.82
N SER A 128 10.86 16.65 -6.86
CA SER A 128 11.14 17.47 -5.67
C SER A 128 11.02 16.70 -4.34
N GLU A 129 11.01 15.37 -4.37
CA GLU A 129 10.98 14.57 -3.14
C GLU A 129 12.38 14.55 -2.51
N THR A 130 12.46 14.92 -1.23
CA THR A 130 13.72 14.98 -0.47
C THR A 130 13.75 14.04 0.73
N SER A 131 12.63 13.37 1.01
CA SER A 131 12.48 12.42 2.12
C SER A 131 13.01 11.05 1.75
N SER A 132 13.19 10.17 2.74
CA SER A 132 13.64 8.79 2.55
C SER A 132 12.46 7.80 2.43
N ASN A 133 12.77 6.58 2.00
CA ASN A 133 11.89 5.40 2.02
C ASN A 133 10.62 5.58 1.17
N LYS A 134 10.73 6.25 0.02
CA LYS A 134 9.59 6.52 -0.87
C LYS A 134 9.64 5.71 -2.15
N LEU A 135 8.48 5.24 -2.59
CA LEU A 135 8.25 4.70 -3.94
C LEU A 135 7.37 5.68 -4.72
N TYR A 136 7.82 6.08 -5.91
CA TYR A 136 7.02 6.83 -6.88
C TYR A 136 7.09 6.10 -8.22
N ILE A 137 5.95 5.66 -8.74
CA ILE A 137 5.82 5.25 -10.14
C ILE A 137 4.84 6.23 -10.80
N GLU A 138 5.37 7.08 -11.66
CA GLU A 138 4.67 8.23 -12.23
C GLU A 138 5.40 8.73 -13.48
N ASN A 139 4.71 9.37 -14.43
CA ASN A 139 5.32 9.90 -15.65
C ASN A 139 5.11 11.42 -15.79
N SER A 140 5.10 12.12 -14.65
CA SER A 140 4.95 13.57 -14.50
C SER A 140 5.60 14.05 -13.18
N ASP A 141 5.61 15.35 -12.92
CA ASP A 141 5.98 15.95 -11.62
C ASP A 141 4.82 16.04 -10.63
N SER A 142 3.77 15.22 -10.81
CA SER A 142 2.63 15.17 -9.90
C SER A 142 3.06 14.85 -8.47
N THR A 143 2.49 15.57 -7.50
CA THR A 143 2.64 15.27 -6.07
C THR A 143 1.81 14.06 -5.64
N ILE A 144 0.91 13.58 -6.50
CA ILE A 144 0.11 12.37 -6.29
C ILE A 144 0.45 11.41 -7.44
N PRO A 145 1.38 10.47 -7.23
CA PRO A 145 1.77 9.55 -8.28
C PRO A 145 0.68 8.48 -8.50
N LEU A 146 0.73 7.83 -9.67
CA LEU A 146 -0.09 6.65 -9.98
C LEU A 146 0.07 5.57 -8.91
N ILE A 147 1.33 5.26 -8.53
CA ILE A 147 1.66 4.40 -7.39
C ILE A 147 2.60 5.15 -6.46
N TYR A 148 2.13 5.36 -5.24
CA TYR A 148 2.92 5.83 -4.10
C TYR A 148 3.25 4.67 -3.18
N GLY A 149 4.41 4.69 -2.55
CA GLY A 149 4.71 3.76 -1.48
C GLY A 149 5.65 4.32 -0.42
N LYS A 150 5.61 3.67 0.74
CA LYS A 150 6.42 3.99 1.91
C LYS A 150 7.09 2.72 2.41
N PHE A 151 8.39 2.59 2.15
CA PHE A 151 9.18 1.40 2.53
C PHE A 151 9.39 1.28 4.05
N ASP A 152 9.32 2.38 4.79
CA ASP A 152 9.49 2.39 6.26
C ASP A 152 8.29 1.81 7.01
N THR A 153 7.12 1.81 6.38
CA THR A 153 5.86 1.34 6.99
C THR A 153 5.18 0.24 6.19
N ASP A 154 5.83 -0.27 5.14
CA ASP A 154 5.28 -1.26 4.20
C ASP A 154 3.89 -0.87 3.66
N GLN A 155 3.77 0.35 3.16
CA GLN A 155 2.49 0.88 2.66
C GLN A 155 2.53 1.20 1.16
N ILE A 156 1.40 0.98 0.48
CA ILE A 156 1.18 1.33 -0.92
C ILE A 156 -0.13 2.13 -1.09
N GLY A 157 -0.05 3.19 -1.90
CA GLY A 157 -1.16 4.07 -2.26
C GLY A 157 -1.36 4.08 -3.77
N LEU A 158 -2.58 3.81 -4.23
CA LEU A 158 -2.95 3.93 -5.64
C LEU A 158 -3.69 5.25 -5.84
N ASN A 159 -3.11 6.14 -6.66
CA ASN A 159 -3.61 7.51 -6.88
C ASN A 159 -3.80 8.33 -5.59
N THR A 160 -3.06 8.01 -4.52
CA THR A 160 -3.08 8.73 -3.24
C THR A 160 -1.76 8.60 -2.52
N ILE A 161 -1.36 9.67 -1.82
CA ILE A 161 -0.23 9.68 -0.87
C ILE A 161 -0.68 9.54 0.59
N ASN A 162 -1.99 9.71 0.84
CA ASN A 162 -2.57 9.65 2.17
C ASN A 162 -2.97 8.20 2.49
N ILE A 163 -2.12 7.52 3.24
CA ILE A 163 -2.34 6.14 3.68
C ILE A 163 -2.53 6.15 5.21
N PRO A 164 -3.74 5.89 5.74
CA PRO A 164 -3.98 5.90 7.18
C PRO A 164 -3.13 4.87 7.92
N LEU A 165 -2.80 5.16 9.17
CA LEU A 165 -2.06 4.22 10.03
C LEU A 165 -2.88 2.93 10.22
N GLY A 166 -2.21 1.78 10.15
CA GLY A 166 -2.84 0.46 10.25
C GLY A 166 -3.33 -0.12 8.92
N TYR A 167 -3.17 0.59 7.81
CA TYR A 167 -3.52 0.10 6.47
C TYR A 167 -2.28 -0.06 5.60
N THR A 168 -2.15 -1.23 4.97
CA THR A 168 -1.08 -1.54 3.99
C THR A 168 -1.40 -0.98 2.60
N LEU A 169 -2.68 -0.97 2.19
CA LEU A 169 -3.13 -0.52 0.88
C LEU A 169 -4.20 0.57 1.02
N ALA A 170 -3.99 1.72 0.38
CA ALA A 170 -5.01 2.74 0.16
C ALA A 170 -5.26 2.94 -1.33
N VAL A 171 -6.52 3.06 -1.73
CA VAL A 171 -6.92 3.31 -3.12
C VAL A 171 -7.84 4.51 -3.15
N LYS A 172 -7.49 5.53 -3.95
CA LYS A 172 -8.42 6.60 -4.28
C LYS A 172 -9.41 6.09 -5.32
N ASP A 173 -10.70 6.37 -5.11
CA ASP A 173 -11.84 5.96 -5.95
C ASP A 173 -12.25 4.48 -5.78
N LYS A 174 -12.66 3.80 -6.87
CA LYS A 174 -13.34 2.49 -6.83
C LYS A 174 -12.43 1.37 -7.29
N ILE A 175 -12.61 0.19 -6.72
CA ILE A 175 -11.96 -1.06 -7.13
C ILE A 175 -13.01 -1.94 -7.82
N ILE A 176 -12.69 -2.46 -9.00
CA ILE A 176 -13.42 -3.54 -9.68
C ILE A 176 -12.54 -4.79 -9.67
N THR A 177 -13.12 -5.95 -9.36
CA THR A 177 -12.42 -7.24 -9.31
C THR A 177 -13.39 -8.36 -9.66
N GLU A 178 -12.88 -9.47 -10.21
CA GLU A 178 -13.68 -10.66 -10.52
C GLU A 178 -14.04 -11.44 -9.25
N GLU A 179 -13.11 -11.56 -8.29
CA GLU A 179 -13.33 -12.26 -7.02
C GLU A 179 -12.52 -11.58 -5.90
N LEU A 180 -13.13 -11.45 -4.71
CA LEU A 180 -12.48 -10.95 -3.50
C LEU A 180 -12.71 -11.91 -2.33
N ARG A 181 -11.63 -12.48 -1.80
CA ARG A 181 -11.66 -13.27 -0.57
C ARG A 181 -11.17 -12.45 0.61
N VAL A 182 -12.06 -12.20 1.58
CA VAL A 182 -11.72 -11.56 2.85
C VAL A 182 -11.59 -12.63 3.93
N ARG A 183 -10.38 -12.80 4.48
CA ARG A 183 -10.09 -13.82 5.50
C ARG A 183 -10.13 -13.20 6.88
N THR A 184 -11.26 -13.29 7.57
CA THR A 184 -11.42 -12.90 8.98
C THR A 184 -11.44 -14.16 9.86
N TYR A 185 -10.59 -14.20 10.89
CA TYR A 185 -10.44 -15.37 11.77
C TYR A 185 -11.16 -15.24 13.13
N ALA A 186 -11.47 -14.02 13.57
CA ALA A 186 -12.09 -13.80 14.86
C ALA A 186 -13.62 -13.76 14.71
N ASN A 187 -14.32 -14.62 15.46
CA ASN A 187 -15.76 -14.54 15.72
C ASN A 187 -16.67 -14.67 14.49
N TRP A 188 -16.49 -15.73 13.70
CA TRP A 188 -17.54 -16.14 12.77
C TRP A 188 -18.78 -16.55 13.58
N PRO A 189 -19.98 -16.01 13.29
CA PRO A 189 -21.17 -16.34 14.06
C PRO A 189 -21.58 -17.77 13.68
N ASP A 190 -21.38 -18.70 14.60
CA ASP A 190 -21.89 -20.09 14.51
C ASP A 190 -22.62 -20.49 15.80
N HIS A 191 -22.94 -19.52 16.66
CA HIS A 191 -23.48 -19.77 18.00
C HIS A 191 -24.97 -19.42 18.14
N VAL A 192 -25.61 -18.81 17.12
CA VAL A 192 -27.02 -18.39 17.21
C VAL A 192 -27.97 -19.60 17.26
N PHE A 193 -27.55 -20.72 16.69
CA PHE A 193 -28.31 -21.98 16.70
C PHE A 193 -27.97 -22.89 17.89
N GLU A 194 -27.08 -22.47 18.79
CA GLU A 194 -26.78 -23.22 20.00
C GLU A 194 -27.94 -23.14 21.00
N ASN A 195 -28.14 -24.21 21.78
CA ASN A 195 -29.31 -24.36 22.65
C ASN A 195 -29.38 -23.32 23.78
N ASP A 196 -28.24 -22.72 24.15
CA ASP A 196 -28.11 -21.69 25.18
C ASP A 196 -28.16 -20.26 24.62
N TYR A 197 -28.33 -20.10 23.31
CA TYR A 197 -28.48 -18.78 22.70
C TYR A 197 -29.75 -18.09 23.18
N LYS A 198 -29.57 -16.93 23.83
CA LYS A 198 -30.68 -16.08 24.27
C LYS A 198 -31.15 -15.19 23.13
N LEU A 199 -32.10 -15.72 22.34
CA LEU A 199 -32.78 -14.92 21.32
C LEU A 199 -33.46 -13.71 21.98
N PRO A 200 -33.19 -12.47 21.51
CA PRO A 200 -33.86 -11.29 22.04
C PRO A 200 -35.38 -11.37 21.91
N ASP A 201 -36.11 -10.65 22.76
CA ASP A 201 -37.56 -10.52 22.57
C ASP A 201 -37.86 -9.47 21.49
N LEU A 202 -38.87 -9.70 20.65
CA LEU A 202 -39.23 -8.76 19.57
C LEU A 202 -39.64 -7.37 20.11
N THR A 203 -40.23 -7.30 21.30
CA THR A 203 -40.56 -6.04 21.98
C THR A 203 -39.31 -5.28 22.39
N GLU A 204 -38.27 -6.00 22.85
CA GLU A 204 -36.98 -5.40 23.19
C GLU A 204 -36.25 -4.92 21.94
N VAL A 205 -36.30 -5.70 20.85
CA VAL A 205 -35.75 -5.32 19.55
C VAL A 205 -36.44 -4.06 19.02
N GLU A 206 -37.78 -4.01 19.06
CA GLU A 206 -38.56 -2.84 18.65
C GLU A 206 -38.17 -1.60 19.47
N LYS A 207 -38.13 -1.72 20.80
CA LYS A 207 -37.72 -0.63 21.69
C LYS A 207 -36.32 -0.13 21.37
N HIS A 208 -35.38 -1.04 21.09
CA HIS A 208 -34.02 -0.68 20.70
C HIS A 208 -33.99 0.11 19.39
N ILE A 209 -34.74 -0.33 18.38
CA ILE A 209 -34.83 0.36 17.08
C ILE A 209 -35.45 1.75 17.26
N GLN A 210 -36.52 1.88 18.04
CA GLN A 210 -37.15 3.17 18.31
C GLN A 210 -36.20 4.13 19.03
N THR A 211 -35.34 3.62 19.91
CA THR A 211 -34.40 4.44 20.69
C THR A 211 -33.15 4.82 19.89
N ASN A 212 -32.60 3.89 19.10
CA ASN A 212 -31.26 4.05 18.49
C ASN A 212 -31.30 4.23 16.96
N GLY A 213 -32.43 3.92 16.31
CA GLY A 213 -32.60 4.04 14.85
C GLY A 213 -31.88 2.98 14.02
N HIS A 214 -31.33 1.93 14.65
CA HIS A 214 -30.69 0.80 13.99
C HIS A 214 -30.79 -0.48 14.81
N LEU A 215 -30.44 -1.62 14.21
CA LEU A 215 -30.39 -2.91 14.91
C LEU A 215 -29.24 -2.95 15.91
N LYS A 216 -29.42 -3.75 16.97
CA LYS A 216 -28.36 -4.07 17.93
C LYS A 216 -27.17 -4.70 17.20
N ASP A 217 -25.97 -4.34 17.63
CA ASP A 217 -24.69 -4.77 17.05
C ASP A 217 -24.41 -4.23 15.63
N ILE A 218 -25.36 -3.56 14.96
CA ILE A 218 -25.12 -2.93 13.65
C ILE A 218 -24.71 -1.46 13.84
N PRO A 219 -23.62 -0.98 13.21
CA PRO A 219 -23.21 0.42 13.35
C PRO A 219 -24.26 1.37 12.78
N SER A 220 -24.38 2.56 13.38
CA SER A 220 -25.28 3.59 12.89
C SER A 220 -24.81 4.19 11.56
N ALA A 221 -25.74 4.74 10.78
CA ALA A 221 -25.41 5.41 9.52
C ALA A 221 -24.41 6.57 9.69
N LYS A 222 -24.44 7.25 10.85
CA LYS A 222 -23.45 8.28 11.21
C LYS A 222 -22.07 7.68 11.39
N ASN A 223 -21.94 6.59 12.16
CA ASN A 223 -20.66 5.94 12.39
C ASN A 223 -20.03 5.40 11.10
N VAL A 224 -20.86 4.81 10.22
CA VAL A 224 -20.42 4.32 8.90
C VAL A 224 -19.93 5.45 7.99
N ARG A 225 -20.60 6.60 8.00
CA ARG A 225 -20.19 7.76 7.20
C ARG A 225 -18.84 8.31 7.66
N ASP A 226 -18.65 8.40 8.97
CA ASP A 226 -17.48 9.07 9.55
C ASP A 226 -16.24 8.14 9.56
N ASN A 227 -16.42 6.83 9.77
CA ASN A 227 -15.32 5.87 9.98
C ASN A 227 -15.27 4.71 8.97
N GLY A 228 -16.27 4.56 8.09
CA GLY A 228 -16.43 3.36 7.27
C GLY A 228 -16.83 2.14 8.09
N PHE A 229 -16.68 0.95 7.49
CA PHE A 229 -16.88 -0.34 8.17
C PHE A 229 -15.98 -1.41 7.56
N LEU A 230 -15.69 -2.45 8.35
CA LEU A 230 -14.95 -3.62 7.88
C LEU A 230 -15.93 -4.61 7.23
N ILE A 231 -15.71 -4.93 5.95
CA ILE A 231 -16.63 -5.78 5.18
C ILE A 231 -16.83 -7.16 5.83
N GLY A 232 -15.75 -7.79 6.33
CA GLY A 232 -15.84 -9.09 7.00
C GLY A 232 -16.64 -9.06 8.31
N ASP A 233 -16.40 -8.06 9.16
CA ASP A 233 -17.15 -7.88 10.43
C ASP A 233 -18.62 -7.55 10.16
N MET A 234 -18.91 -6.70 9.17
CA MET A 234 -20.27 -6.37 8.78
C MET A 234 -21.02 -7.58 8.23
N ASN A 235 -20.38 -8.38 7.36
CA ASN A 235 -20.97 -9.62 6.84
C ASN A 235 -21.24 -10.63 7.97
N SER A 236 -20.33 -10.77 8.93
CA SER A 236 -20.53 -11.60 10.13
C SER A 236 -21.74 -11.14 10.95
N ARG A 237 -21.84 -9.83 11.26
CA ARG A 237 -22.99 -9.28 11.99
C ARG A 237 -24.30 -9.45 11.23
N LEU A 238 -24.29 -9.27 9.90
CA LEU A 238 -25.46 -9.48 9.06
C LEU A 238 -25.88 -10.95 9.06
N LEU A 239 -24.94 -11.90 9.00
CA LEU A 239 -25.22 -13.33 9.11
C LEU A 239 -25.91 -13.65 10.44
N LYS A 240 -25.39 -13.16 11.58
CA LYS A 240 -26.04 -13.30 12.89
C LYS A 240 -27.50 -12.82 12.86
N LYS A 241 -27.79 -11.70 12.19
CA LYS A 241 -29.17 -11.18 12.07
C LYS A 241 -30.06 -12.00 11.17
N ILE A 242 -29.51 -12.63 10.13
CA ILE A 242 -30.24 -13.59 9.30
C ILE A 242 -30.59 -14.84 10.11
N GLU A 243 -29.70 -15.32 10.97
CA GLU A 243 -29.95 -16.47 11.85
C GLU A 243 -31.02 -16.16 12.91
N GLU A 244 -30.94 -15.00 13.58
CA GLU A 244 -31.98 -14.53 14.50
C GLU A 244 -33.35 -14.41 13.80
N LEU A 245 -33.39 -13.82 12.61
CA LEU A 245 -34.61 -13.70 11.81
C LEU A 245 -35.19 -15.07 11.43
N THR A 246 -34.33 -16.05 11.17
CA THR A 246 -34.73 -17.42 10.85
C THR A 246 -35.42 -18.06 12.05
N LEU A 247 -34.91 -17.88 13.27
CA LEU A 247 -35.55 -18.36 14.50
C LEU A 247 -36.92 -17.71 14.74
N TYR A 248 -37.04 -16.40 14.57
CA TYR A 248 -38.35 -15.72 14.67
C TYR A 248 -39.34 -16.24 13.62
N THR A 249 -38.90 -16.47 12.39
CA THR A 249 -39.75 -16.98 11.31
C THR A 249 -40.26 -18.39 11.61
N ILE A 250 -39.40 -19.26 12.14
CA ILE A 250 -39.79 -20.61 12.59
C ILE A 250 -40.82 -20.51 13.72
N ALA A 251 -40.59 -19.64 14.70
CA ALA A 251 -41.53 -19.44 15.81
C ALA A 251 -42.89 -18.91 15.32
N GLN A 252 -42.88 -17.94 14.41
CA GLN A 252 -44.08 -17.39 13.80
C GLN A 252 -44.86 -18.44 13.00
N GLN A 253 -44.16 -19.30 12.23
CA GLN A 253 -44.79 -20.38 11.47
C GLN A 253 -45.48 -21.39 12.39
N LYS A 254 -44.84 -21.78 13.50
CA LYS A 254 -45.45 -22.67 14.50
C LYS A 254 -46.72 -22.05 15.10
N ALA A 255 -46.68 -20.77 15.47
CA ALA A 255 -47.85 -20.07 16.00
C ALA A 255 -48.99 -20.00 14.98
N LEU A 256 -48.67 -19.77 13.69
CA LEU A 256 -49.65 -19.77 12.60
C LEU A 256 -50.32 -21.14 12.44
N ASP A 257 -49.56 -22.23 12.50
CA ASP A 257 -50.08 -23.58 12.35
C ASP A 257 -50.97 -23.98 13.54
N GLU A 258 -50.60 -23.57 14.76
CA GLU A 258 -51.44 -23.72 15.94
C GLU A 258 -52.75 -22.91 15.81
N GLN A 259 -52.67 -21.67 15.33
CA GLN A 259 -53.84 -20.83 15.07
C GLN A 259 -54.77 -21.46 14.02
N LYS A 260 -54.21 -22.01 12.93
CA LYS A 260 -54.97 -22.73 11.90
C LYS A 260 -55.67 -23.96 12.47
N GLN A 261 -55.00 -24.71 13.35
CA GLN A 261 -55.61 -25.87 13.98
C GLN A 261 -56.76 -25.47 14.91
N LYS A 262 -56.58 -24.42 15.72
CA LYS A 262 -57.65 -23.83 16.55
C LYS A 262 -58.83 -23.36 15.70
N ASN A 263 -58.58 -22.71 14.56
CA ASN A 263 -59.63 -22.28 13.64
C ASN A 263 -60.43 -23.47 13.08
N LYS A 264 -59.75 -24.54 12.65
CA LYS A 264 -60.42 -25.78 12.20
C LYS A 264 -61.30 -26.39 13.30
N GLU A 265 -60.82 -26.39 14.54
CA GLU A 265 -61.59 -26.90 15.68
C GLU A 265 -62.82 -26.03 15.98
N LEU A 266 -62.66 -24.70 15.92
CA LEU A 266 -63.76 -23.74 16.09
C LEU A 266 -64.80 -23.89 14.98
N GLU A 267 -64.39 -24.00 13.72
CA GLU A 267 -65.27 -24.26 12.58
C GLU A 267 -66.06 -25.57 12.78
N HIS A 268 -65.40 -26.63 13.25
CA HIS A 268 -66.07 -27.90 13.54
C HIS A 268 -67.11 -27.77 14.66
N ARG A 269 -66.77 -27.06 15.76
CA ARG A 269 -67.72 -26.81 16.86
C ARG A 269 -68.93 -25.98 16.40
N LEU A 270 -68.70 -25.01 15.51
CA LEU A 270 -69.75 -24.16 14.96
C LEU A 270 -70.75 -24.99 14.13
N LEU A 271 -70.26 -25.89 13.27
CA LEU A 271 -71.10 -26.82 12.50
C LEU A 271 -71.96 -27.73 13.39
N LEU A 272 -71.39 -28.26 14.48
CA LEU A 272 -72.13 -29.09 15.44
C LEU A 272 -73.25 -28.30 16.13
N LEU A 273 -72.98 -27.05 16.52
CA LEU A 273 -73.97 -26.17 17.14
C LEU A 273 -75.10 -25.81 16.16
N GLU A 274 -74.76 -25.47 14.92
CA GLU A 274 -75.75 -25.19 13.87
C GLU A 274 -76.67 -26.40 13.63
N ALA A 275 -76.11 -27.61 13.55
CA ALA A 275 -76.89 -28.85 13.42
C ALA A 275 -77.83 -29.09 14.62
N LEU A 276 -77.35 -28.82 15.85
CA LEU A 276 -78.16 -28.94 17.06
C LEU A 276 -79.33 -27.94 17.07
N VAL A 277 -79.09 -26.68 16.70
CA VAL A 277 -80.13 -25.64 16.62
C VAL A 277 -81.20 -26.02 15.59
N GLN A 278 -80.80 -26.49 14.40
CA GLN A 278 -81.74 -26.97 13.38
C GLN A 278 -82.59 -28.14 13.87
N SER A 279 -81.99 -29.08 14.62
CA SER A 279 -82.71 -30.23 15.17
C SER A 279 -83.73 -29.85 16.25
N LYS A 280 -83.46 -28.81 17.05
CA LYS A 280 -84.40 -28.29 18.06
C LYS A 280 -85.55 -27.51 17.43
N ASN A 281 -85.30 -26.74 16.37
CA ASN A 281 -86.35 -26.00 15.67
C ASN A 281 -87.33 -26.92 14.90
N LYS A 282 -86.92 -28.14 14.52
CA LYS A 282 -87.82 -29.17 13.94
C LYS A 282 -88.69 -29.90 14.97
N LYS A 283 -88.44 -29.73 16.27
CA LYS A 283 -89.17 -30.39 17.38
C LYS A 283 -90.16 -29.48 18.10
N LYS A 284 -90.35 -28.25 17.62
CA LYS A 284 -91.45 -27.34 17.99
C LYS A 284 -92.46 -27.30 16.86
#